data_AF-A0A0D7EHU4-F1
#
_entry.id   AF-A0A0D7EHU4-F1
#
_cell.length_a   1.000
_cell.length_b   1.000
_cell.length_c   1.000
_cell.angle_alpha   90.00
_cell.angle_beta   90.00
_cell.angle_gamma   90.00
#
_symmetry.space_group_name_H-M   'P 1'
#
loop_
_entity.id
_entity.type
_entity.pdbx_description
1 polymer ?
#
loop_
_entity_poly.entity_id
_entity_poly.type
_entity_poly.pdbx_seq_one_letter_code
_entity_poly.pdbx_strand_id
1 'polypeptide(L)'
;MAERPFIWRTCMADIYAVFYPRTLHNYLENVIAPALLAIETSISDLAQSAEGWAPFALSDMEVVRCETLLASSLAVQSLWERQLRTYLQACASQLRPGDECEQQAQHTSWQKVENAFSELRQIPLSAFPSHPKLTELNLLGNVARHGGGASEKALRKLRPDFWLNPQITTPMVSLDHLRDFVAAIIAFWEDAETIYLESLDRKHENVVAELARRRAAGRWFPPVAMEGNDAGGRR
;
A
#
# COMPACT_ATOMS: atom_id res chain seq x y z
N MET A 1 18.46 -10.10 -28.86
CA MET A 1 18.77 -8.76 -28.32
C MET A 1 18.26 -8.74 -26.89
N ALA A 2 19.08 -8.42 -25.89
CA ALA A 2 18.57 -8.28 -24.52
C ALA A 2 17.71 -7.02 -24.45
N GLU A 3 16.45 -7.16 -24.07
CA GLU A 3 15.55 -6.04 -23.84
C GLU A 3 16.14 -5.12 -22.75
N ARG A 4 16.16 -3.81 -23.01
CA ARG A 4 16.64 -2.85 -22.02
C ARG A 4 15.58 -2.73 -20.91
N PRO A 5 15.97 -2.74 -19.63
CA PRO A 5 15.02 -2.58 -18.53
C PRO A 5 14.37 -1.20 -18.59
N PHE A 6 13.10 -1.12 -18.16
CA PHE A 6 12.47 0.17 -17.90
C PHE A 6 13.25 0.93 -16.83
N ILE A 7 13.43 2.23 -17.05
CA ILE A 7 14.08 3.15 -16.11
C ILE A 7 13.22 4.40 -15.95
N TRP A 8 13.30 5.04 -14.80
CA TRP A 8 12.70 6.35 -14.57
C TRP A 8 13.77 7.38 -14.18
N ARG A 9 13.41 8.67 -14.25
CA ARG A 9 14.29 9.72 -13.79
C ARG A 9 14.43 9.66 -12.27
N THR A 10 15.63 9.40 -11.79
CA THR A 10 15.91 9.26 -10.34
C THR A 10 15.86 10.61 -9.63
N CYS A 11 15.38 10.62 -8.39
CA CYS A 11 15.44 11.79 -7.51
C CYS A 11 15.67 11.38 -6.04
N MET A 12 15.85 12.34 -5.13
CA MET A 12 16.08 12.04 -3.71
C MET A 12 14.94 11.27 -3.07
N ALA A 13 13.71 11.41 -3.58
CA ALA A 13 12.56 10.68 -3.06
C ALA A 13 12.75 9.16 -3.14
N ASP A 14 13.46 8.68 -4.17
CA ASP A 14 13.75 7.25 -4.34
C ASP A 14 14.67 6.72 -3.23
N ILE A 15 15.63 7.54 -2.79
CA ILE A 15 16.55 7.18 -1.70
C ILE A 15 15.78 7.08 -0.37
N TYR A 16 14.85 8.00 -0.10
CA TYR A 16 14.09 7.97 1.15
C TYR A 16 13.00 6.89 1.16
N ALA A 17 12.49 6.49 0.00
CA ALA A 17 11.44 5.47 -0.10
C ALA A 17 11.88 4.11 0.45
N VAL A 18 13.19 3.81 0.47
CA VAL A 18 13.75 2.56 1.03
C VAL A 18 13.43 2.36 2.51
N PHE A 19 13.05 3.41 3.23
CA PHE A 19 12.70 3.32 4.65
C PHE A 19 11.22 2.97 4.90
N TYR A 20 10.36 3.10 3.89
CA TYR A 20 8.92 2.86 4.03
C TYR A 20 8.57 1.40 4.34
N PRO A 21 9.17 0.37 3.69
CA PRO A 21 8.92 -1.02 4.04
C PRO A 21 9.15 -1.34 5.51
N ARG A 22 10.28 -0.90 6.08
CA ARG A 22 10.63 -1.12 7.48
C ARG A 22 9.63 -0.45 8.42
N THR A 23 9.15 0.74 8.07
CA THR A 23 8.17 1.47 8.89
C THR A 23 6.84 0.69 8.97
N LEU A 24 6.37 0.18 7.84
CA LEU A 24 5.14 -0.62 7.76
C LEU A 24 5.26 -1.96 8.49
N HIS A 25 6.37 -2.66 8.28
CA HIS A 25 6.65 -3.92 8.96
C HIS A 25 6.66 -3.73 10.48
N ASN A 26 7.39 -2.71 10.97
CA ASN A 26 7.45 -2.41 12.40
C ASN A 26 6.08 -2.01 12.96
N TYR A 27 5.26 -1.28 12.20
CA TYR A 27 3.93 -0.91 12.65
C TYR A 27 3.01 -2.14 12.78
N LEU A 28 3.08 -3.07 11.83
CA LEU A 28 2.33 -4.31 11.88
C LEU A 28 2.78 -5.21 13.04
N GLU A 29 4.07 -5.55 13.08
CA GLU A 29 4.59 -6.58 13.99
C GLU A 29 4.76 -6.10 15.42
N ASN A 30 5.08 -4.81 15.62
CA ASN A 30 5.36 -4.27 16.96
C ASN A 30 4.19 -3.49 17.55
N VAL A 31 3.13 -3.20 16.79
CA VAL A 31 1.97 -2.44 17.27
C VAL A 31 0.66 -3.18 17.04
N ILE A 32 0.30 -3.46 15.79
CA ILE A 32 -1.01 -4.06 15.46
C ILE A 32 -1.12 -5.49 15.98
N ALA A 33 -0.16 -6.36 15.65
CA ALA A 33 -0.22 -7.78 16.01
C ALA A 33 -0.20 -8.00 17.54
N PRO A 34 0.65 -7.33 18.33
CA PRO A 34 0.62 -7.45 19.79
C PRO A 34 -0.68 -6.96 20.42
N ALA A 35 -1.26 -5.87 19.90
CA ALA A 35 -2.54 -5.36 20.39
C ALA A 35 -3.67 -6.38 20.16
N LEU A 36 -3.72 -6.99 18.98
CA LEU A 36 -4.70 -8.02 18.66
C LEU A 36 -4.50 -9.29 19.49
N LEU A 37 -3.26 -9.72 19.70
CA LEU A 37 -2.95 -10.87 20.55
C LEU A 37 -3.45 -10.68 21.99
N ALA A 38 -3.29 -9.47 22.56
CA ALA A 38 -3.79 -9.16 23.89
C ALA A 38 -5.32 -9.25 23.97
N ILE A 39 -6.02 -8.74 22.94
CA ILE A 39 -7.48 -8.84 22.82
C ILE A 39 -7.91 -10.31 22.70
N GLU A 40 -7.26 -11.09 21.82
CA GLU A 40 -7.58 -12.51 21.61
C GLU A 40 -7.33 -13.37 22.85
N THR A 41 -6.28 -13.06 23.62
CA THR A 41 -6.01 -13.69 24.92
C THR A 41 -7.16 -13.40 25.89
N SER A 42 -7.60 -12.15 25.97
CA SER A 42 -8.69 -11.74 26.86
C SER A 42 -10.02 -12.41 26.49
N ILE A 43 -10.31 -12.53 25.18
CA ILE A 43 -11.46 -13.27 24.66
C ILE A 43 -11.40 -14.75 25.09
N SER A 44 -10.23 -15.39 24.94
CA SER A 44 -10.03 -16.78 25.34
C SER A 44 -10.25 -16.98 26.84
N ASP A 45 -9.72 -16.09 27.68
CA ASP A 45 -9.88 -16.16 29.14
C ASP A 45 -11.34 -15.99 29.57
N LEU A 46 -12.05 -15.02 28.98
CA LEU A 46 -13.47 -14.78 29.24
C LEU A 46 -14.35 -15.95 28.79
N ALA A 47 -14.04 -16.57 27.66
CA ALA A 47 -14.76 -17.73 27.15
C ALA A 47 -14.64 -18.97 28.06
N GLN A 48 -13.57 -19.05 28.88
CA GLN A 48 -13.34 -20.14 29.84
C GLN A 48 -13.83 -19.80 31.25
N SER A 49 -14.27 -18.56 31.50
CA SER A 49 -14.70 -18.12 32.82
C SER A 49 -16.05 -18.72 33.22
N ALA A 50 -16.16 -19.14 34.48
CA ALA A 50 -17.41 -19.61 35.07
C ALA A 50 -18.25 -18.46 35.69
N GLU A 51 -17.77 -17.23 35.61
CA GLU A 51 -18.45 -16.08 36.20
C GLU A 51 -19.69 -15.67 35.37
N GLY A 52 -20.81 -15.40 36.05
CA GLY A 52 -22.08 -15.13 35.37
C GLY A 52 -22.11 -13.87 34.50
N TRP A 53 -21.16 -12.94 34.66
CA TRP A 53 -21.02 -11.75 33.81
C TRP A 53 -20.10 -11.97 32.60
N ALA A 54 -19.31 -13.05 32.58
CA ALA A 54 -18.32 -13.31 31.55
C ALA A 54 -18.90 -13.34 30.11
N PRO A 55 -20.12 -13.87 29.86
CA PRO A 55 -20.71 -13.84 28.52
C PRO A 55 -20.94 -12.42 27.96
N PHE A 56 -21.25 -11.45 28.82
CA PHE A 56 -21.46 -10.06 28.40
C PHE A 56 -20.12 -9.41 28.04
N ALA A 57 -19.12 -9.58 28.90
CA ALA A 57 -17.77 -9.07 28.65
C ALA A 57 -17.11 -9.71 27.42
N LEU A 58 -17.39 -11.00 27.16
CA LEU A 58 -16.95 -11.68 25.94
C LEU A 58 -17.52 -11.00 24.70
N SER A 59 -18.84 -10.75 24.67
CA SER A 59 -19.49 -10.04 23.57
C SER A 59 -18.90 -8.65 23.35
N ASP A 60 -18.63 -7.90 24.43
CA ASP A 60 -18.00 -6.57 24.33
C ASP A 60 -16.58 -6.67 23.75
N MET A 61 -15.80 -7.68 24.17
CA MET A 61 -14.43 -7.88 23.66
C MET A 61 -14.39 -8.30 22.19
N GLU A 62 -15.38 -9.06 21.70
CA GLU A 62 -15.52 -9.37 20.27
C GLU A 62 -15.78 -8.10 19.43
N VAL A 63 -16.54 -7.15 19.96
CA VAL A 63 -16.73 -5.84 19.32
C VAL A 63 -15.42 -5.06 19.31
N VAL A 64 -14.70 -5.01 20.44
CA VAL A 64 -13.37 -4.37 20.52
C VAL A 64 -12.40 -4.97 19.51
N ARG A 65 -12.39 -6.29 19.32
CA ARG A 65 -11.58 -6.97 18.31
C ARG A 65 -11.91 -6.49 16.90
N CYS A 66 -13.20 -6.47 16.54
CA CYS A 66 -13.65 -6.01 15.22
C CYS A 66 -13.26 -4.55 14.95
N GLU A 67 -13.53 -3.65 15.90
CA GLU A 67 -13.19 -2.22 15.78
C GLU A 67 -11.67 -2.02 15.69
N THR A 68 -10.88 -2.77 16.44
CA THR A 68 -9.41 -2.70 16.39
C THR A 68 -8.88 -3.08 15.01
N LEU A 69 -9.44 -4.11 14.38
CA LEU A 69 -9.04 -4.55 13.03
C LEU A 69 -9.38 -3.49 11.96
N LEU A 70 -10.53 -2.83 12.07
CA LEU A 70 -10.93 -1.77 11.14
C LEU A 70 -10.11 -0.51 11.33
N ALA A 71 -9.91 -0.09 12.58
CA ALA A 71 -9.05 1.04 12.91
C ALA A 71 -7.62 0.80 12.41
N SER A 72 -7.10 -0.42 12.57
CA SER A 72 -5.79 -0.82 12.05
C SER A 72 -5.76 -0.78 10.51
N SER A 73 -6.81 -1.25 9.84
CA SER A 73 -6.92 -1.18 8.37
C SER A 73 -6.88 0.27 7.87
N LEU A 74 -7.63 1.16 8.53
CA LEU A 74 -7.63 2.58 8.24
C LEU A 74 -6.25 3.23 8.48
N ALA A 75 -5.57 2.84 9.55
CA ALA A 75 -4.24 3.34 9.87
C ALA A 75 -3.20 2.91 8.83
N VAL A 76 -3.21 1.63 8.41
CA VAL A 76 -2.34 1.11 7.34
C VAL A 76 -2.60 1.84 6.02
N GLN A 77 -3.89 2.01 5.64
CA GLN A 77 -4.28 2.77 4.45
C GLN A 77 -3.78 4.22 4.51
N SER A 78 -3.94 4.88 5.67
CA SER A 78 -3.53 6.28 5.87
C SER A 78 -2.01 6.44 5.86
N LEU A 79 -1.27 5.44 6.34
CA LEU A 79 0.19 5.42 6.30
C LEU A 79 0.69 5.29 4.86
N TRP A 80 0.12 4.35 4.11
CA TRP A 80 0.41 4.16 2.69
C TRP A 80 0.15 5.44 1.88
N GLU A 81 -1.04 6.04 1.99
CA GLU A 81 -1.38 7.26 1.25
C GLU A 81 -0.39 8.39 1.55
N ARG A 82 0.00 8.55 2.83
CA ARG A 82 0.95 9.58 3.22
C ARG A 82 2.32 9.33 2.61
N GLN A 83 2.83 8.10 2.66
CA GLN A 83 4.11 7.73 2.05
C GLN A 83 4.11 8.04 0.55
N LEU A 84 3.06 7.62 -0.17
CA LEU A 84 2.94 7.86 -1.61
C LEU A 84 2.86 9.34 -1.94
N ARG A 85 2.06 10.12 -1.19
CA ARG A 85 1.92 11.56 -1.41
C ARG A 85 3.21 12.31 -1.12
N THR A 86 3.88 12.02 0.01
CA THR A 86 5.17 12.60 0.35
C THR A 86 6.22 12.27 -0.72
N TYR A 87 6.22 11.03 -1.21
CA TYR A 87 7.08 10.63 -2.31
C TYR A 87 6.80 11.45 -3.57
N LEU A 88 5.55 11.56 -4.01
CA LEU A 88 5.17 12.31 -5.21
C LEU A 88 5.45 13.81 -5.10
N GLN A 89 5.26 14.42 -3.93
CA GLN A 89 5.64 15.82 -3.69
C GLN A 89 7.15 16.03 -3.85
N ALA A 90 7.96 15.14 -3.28
CA ALA A 90 9.41 15.19 -3.45
C ALA A 90 9.83 14.93 -4.91
N CYS A 91 9.12 14.07 -5.63
CA CYS A 91 9.33 13.87 -7.07
C CYS A 91 9.01 15.14 -7.86
N ALA A 92 7.84 15.74 -7.64
CA ALA A 92 7.39 16.93 -8.35
C ALA A 92 8.38 18.09 -8.19
N SER A 93 8.78 18.39 -6.95
CA SER A 93 9.72 19.49 -6.65
C SER A 93 11.09 19.34 -7.30
N GLN A 94 11.56 18.11 -7.59
CA GLN A 94 12.87 17.86 -8.19
C GLN A 94 12.83 17.58 -9.69
N LEU A 95 11.78 16.91 -10.17
CA LEU A 95 11.69 16.47 -11.56
C LEU A 95 10.96 17.49 -12.44
N ARG A 96 10.01 18.24 -11.88
CA ARG A 96 9.16 19.24 -12.56
C ARG A 96 8.92 20.47 -11.65
N PRO A 97 9.97 21.21 -11.27
CA PRO A 97 9.81 22.38 -10.40
C PRO A 97 8.93 23.46 -11.06
N GLY A 98 7.96 23.98 -10.31
CA GLY A 98 7.05 25.05 -10.77
C GLY A 98 5.85 24.59 -11.62
N ASP A 99 5.69 23.29 -11.81
CA ASP A 99 4.59 22.69 -12.58
C ASP A 99 3.38 22.36 -11.68
N GLU A 100 2.18 22.28 -12.26
CA GLU A 100 0.94 21.97 -11.50
C GLU A 100 0.97 20.59 -10.81
N CYS A 101 1.87 19.70 -11.23
CA CYS A 101 2.11 18.38 -10.63
C CYS A 101 2.33 18.46 -9.10
N GLU A 102 2.99 19.50 -8.60
CA GLU A 102 3.22 19.67 -7.16
C GLU A 102 1.92 19.89 -6.40
N GLN A 103 0.99 20.66 -6.99
CA GLN A 103 -0.34 20.90 -6.42
C GLN A 103 -1.23 19.66 -6.54
N GLN A 104 -1.10 18.90 -7.64
CA GLN A 104 -1.82 17.64 -7.82
C GLN A 104 -1.45 16.57 -6.78
N ALA A 105 -0.16 16.47 -6.41
CA ALA A 105 0.30 15.57 -5.36
C ALA A 105 -0.27 15.93 -3.96
N GLN A 106 -0.66 17.19 -3.74
CA GLN A 106 -1.29 17.66 -2.51
C GLN A 106 -2.82 17.45 -2.49
N HIS A 107 -3.47 17.18 -3.63
CA HIS A 107 -4.93 17.12 -3.72
C HIS A 107 -5.57 15.81 -3.22
N THR A 108 -6.81 15.93 -2.74
CA THR A 108 -7.51 14.91 -1.94
C THR A 108 -7.91 13.63 -2.68
N SER A 109 -8.16 13.64 -4.00
CA SER A 109 -8.72 12.46 -4.68
C SER A 109 -7.66 11.44 -5.10
N TRP A 110 -7.96 10.15 -4.92
CA TRP A 110 -7.09 9.03 -5.29
C TRP A 110 -6.72 9.05 -6.79
N GLN A 111 -7.68 9.35 -7.67
CA GLN A 111 -7.43 9.46 -9.12
C GLN A 111 -6.34 10.48 -9.46
N LYS A 112 -6.28 11.62 -8.75
CA LYS A 112 -5.25 12.63 -8.97
C LYS A 112 -3.87 12.12 -8.54
N VAL A 113 -3.80 11.31 -7.50
CA VAL A 113 -2.56 10.67 -7.04
C VAL A 113 -2.04 9.68 -8.10
N GLU A 114 -2.92 8.85 -8.66
CA GLU A 114 -2.54 7.91 -9.73
C GLU A 114 -2.09 8.62 -11.01
N ASN A 115 -2.76 9.71 -11.39
CA ASN A 115 -2.36 10.53 -12.53
C ASN A 115 -0.99 11.18 -12.30
N ALA A 116 -0.78 11.81 -11.14
CA ALA A 116 0.50 12.41 -10.78
C ALA A 116 1.65 11.39 -10.76
N PHE A 117 1.39 10.17 -10.25
CA PHE A 117 2.37 9.08 -10.32
C PHE A 117 2.72 8.73 -11.76
N SER A 118 1.71 8.54 -12.62
CA SER A 118 1.91 8.21 -14.03
C SER A 118 2.69 9.30 -14.77
N GLU A 119 2.40 10.57 -14.52
CA GLU A 119 3.09 11.71 -15.13
C GLU A 119 4.54 11.86 -14.64
N LEU A 120 4.80 11.67 -13.35
CA LEU A 120 6.14 11.83 -12.80
C LEU A 120 7.04 10.63 -13.07
N ARG A 121 6.48 9.42 -13.08
CA ARG A 121 7.23 8.16 -13.17
C ARG A 121 7.13 7.46 -14.51
N GLN A 122 6.27 7.95 -15.41
CA GLN A 122 6.09 7.41 -16.77
C GLN A 122 5.69 5.92 -16.77
N ILE A 123 5.01 5.50 -15.71
CA ILE A 123 4.44 4.17 -15.53
C ILE A 123 3.18 4.31 -14.67
N PRO A 124 2.05 3.71 -15.05
CA PRO A 124 0.84 3.81 -14.24
C PRO A 124 0.99 2.98 -12.96
N LEU A 125 0.35 3.43 -11.87
CA LEU A 125 0.35 2.68 -10.62
C LEU A 125 -0.24 1.27 -10.79
N SER A 126 -1.19 1.11 -11.73
CA SER A 126 -1.81 -0.16 -12.10
C SER A 126 -0.89 -1.17 -12.80
N ALA A 127 0.31 -0.76 -13.23
CA ALA A 127 1.30 -1.69 -13.75
C ALA A 127 1.93 -2.56 -12.65
N PHE A 128 1.91 -2.10 -11.40
CA PHE A 128 2.53 -2.82 -10.29
C PHE A 128 1.67 -4.02 -9.87
N PRO A 129 2.27 -5.21 -9.62
CA PRO A 129 1.53 -6.40 -9.20
C PRO A 129 0.72 -6.21 -7.92
N SER A 130 1.16 -5.32 -7.03
CA SER A 130 0.49 -4.99 -5.77
C SER A 130 -0.77 -4.13 -5.94
N HIS A 131 -0.98 -3.49 -7.11
CA HIS A 131 -2.06 -2.52 -7.31
C HIS A 131 -3.47 -3.03 -6.98
N PRO A 132 -3.89 -4.26 -7.36
CA PRO A 132 -5.21 -4.77 -7.00
C PRO A 132 -5.43 -4.80 -5.48
N LYS A 133 -4.40 -5.21 -4.73
CA LYS A 133 -4.47 -5.29 -3.26
C LYS A 133 -4.42 -3.90 -2.61
N LEU A 134 -3.68 -2.96 -3.18
CA LEU A 134 -3.68 -1.56 -2.74
C LEU A 134 -5.03 -0.87 -3.00
N THR A 135 -5.68 -1.22 -4.12
CA THR A 135 -7.04 -0.74 -4.43
C THR A 135 -8.05 -1.29 -3.43
N GLU A 136 -7.96 -2.58 -3.09
CA GLU A 136 -8.78 -3.20 -2.05
C GLU A 136 -8.57 -2.52 -0.69
N LEU A 137 -7.33 -2.25 -0.28
CA LEU A 137 -7.01 -1.50 0.95
C LEU A 137 -7.64 -0.11 0.96
N ASN A 138 -7.58 0.61 -0.17
CA ASN A 138 -8.17 1.94 -0.27
C ASN A 138 -9.71 1.89 -0.11
N LEU A 139 -10.37 0.91 -0.70
CA LEU A 139 -11.80 0.69 -0.50
C LEU A 139 -12.12 0.39 0.96
N LEU A 140 -11.36 -0.52 1.59
CA LEU A 140 -11.54 -0.89 2.99
C LEU A 140 -11.31 0.29 3.94
N GLY A 141 -10.25 1.06 3.76
CA GLY A 141 -9.99 2.25 4.58
C GLY A 141 -11.11 3.29 4.46
N ASN A 142 -11.67 3.50 3.25
CA ASN A 142 -12.81 4.39 3.07
C ASN A 142 -14.07 3.88 3.77
N VAL A 143 -14.34 2.57 3.74
CA VAL A 143 -15.45 1.94 4.48
C VAL A 143 -15.24 2.08 5.98
N ALA A 144 -14.02 1.84 6.48
CA ALA A 144 -13.71 2.01 7.90
C ALA A 144 -13.85 3.47 8.38
N ARG A 145 -13.55 4.45 7.51
CA ARG A 145 -13.63 5.88 7.85
C ARG A 145 -15.05 6.45 7.77
N HIS A 146 -15.82 6.06 6.76
CA HIS A 146 -17.09 6.71 6.42
C HIS A 146 -18.30 5.79 6.55
N GLY A 147 -18.10 4.49 6.79
CA GLY A 147 -19.16 3.49 6.79
C GLY A 147 -19.69 3.23 5.39
N GLY A 148 -21.01 3.18 5.26
CA GLY A 148 -21.67 2.77 4.02
C GLY A 148 -21.57 3.77 2.88
N GLY A 149 -21.62 3.28 1.64
CA GLY A 149 -21.55 4.15 0.46
C GLY A 149 -21.03 3.47 -0.82
N ALA A 150 -20.44 4.25 -1.71
CA ALA A 150 -19.89 3.74 -2.97
C ALA A 150 -18.73 2.76 -2.74
N SER A 151 -17.82 3.07 -1.80
CA SER A 151 -16.69 2.19 -1.46
C SER A 151 -17.14 0.86 -0.86
N GLU A 152 -18.18 0.87 -0.01
CA GLU A 152 -18.77 -0.37 0.52
C GLU A 152 -19.38 -1.23 -0.59
N LYS A 153 -20.16 -0.62 -1.49
CA LYS A 153 -20.76 -1.34 -2.64
C LYS A 153 -19.69 -1.95 -3.55
N ALA A 154 -18.57 -1.24 -3.77
CA ALA A 154 -17.45 -1.76 -4.54
C ALA A 154 -16.72 -2.88 -3.79
N LEU A 155 -16.45 -2.70 -2.50
CA LEU A 155 -15.75 -3.70 -1.68
C LEU A 155 -16.58 -4.98 -1.52
N ARG A 156 -17.90 -4.91 -1.34
CA ARG A 156 -18.78 -6.09 -1.29
C ARG A 156 -18.75 -6.93 -2.56
N LYS A 157 -18.55 -6.30 -3.73
CA LYS A 157 -18.39 -7.02 -5.00
C LYS A 157 -17.03 -7.70 -5.09
N LEU A 158 -15.99 -7.05 -4.58
CA LEU A 158 -14.61 -7.53 -4.64
C LEU A 158 -14.31 -8.61 -3.59
N ARG A 159 -14.81 -8.43 -2.37
CA ARG A 159 -14.62 -9.26 -1.18
C ARG A 159 -15.96 -9.54 -0.50
N PRO A 160 -16.85 -10.33 -1.15
CA PRO A 160 -18.12 -10.70 -0.53
C PRO A 160 -17.92 -11.48 0.78
N ASP A 161 -16.77 -12.15 0.93
CA ASP A 161 -16.37 -12.91 2.11
C ASP A 161 -16.18 -12.05 3.36
N PHE A 162 -15.96 -10.74 3.23
CA PHE A 162 -15.97 -9.81 4.38
C PHE A 162 -17.37 -9.66 5.02
N TRP A 163 -18.43 -10.10 4.34
CA TRP A 163 -19.80 -10.01 4.84
C TRP A 163 -20.50 -11.36 4.72
N LEU A 164 -20.27 -12.23 5.71
CA LEU A 164 -20.97 -13.51 5.84
C LEU A 164 -22.49 -13.35 6.01
N ASN A 165 -22.94 -12.19 6.52
CA ASN A 165 -24.34 -11.82 6.61
C ASN A 165 -24.56 -10.44 5.93
N PRO A 166 -25.46 -10.36 4.93
CA PRO A 166 -25.73 -9.12 4.20
C PRO A 166 -26.34 -8.00 5.06
N GLN A 167 -26.87 -8.32 6.24
CA GLN A 167 -27.40 -7.33 7.19
C GLN A 167 -26.30 -6.69 8.06
N ILE A 168 -25.10 -7.28 8.13
CA ILE A 168 -23.97 -6.69 8.83
C ILE A 168 -23.41 -5.57 7.95
N THR A 169 -23.28 -4.37 8.53
CA THR A 169 -22.71 -3.19 7.85
C THR A 169 -21.19 -3.19 7.87
N THR A 170 -20.61 -3.80 8.91
CA THR A 170 -19.18 -3.77 9.20
C THR A 170 -18.42 -4.95 8.54
N PRO A 171 -17.35 -4.71 7.77
CA PRO A 171 -16.58 -5.79 7.16
C PRO A 171 -15.81 -6.59 8.20
N MET A 172 -15.81 -7.92 8.06
CA MET A 172 -15.02 -8.84 8.88
C MET A 172 -13.60 -8.93 8.32
N VAL A 173 -12.69 -8.18 8.93
CA VAL A 173 -11.25 -8.21 8.61
C VAL A 173 -10.54 -9.17 9.56
N SER A 174 -9.34 -9.65 9.21
CA SER A 174 -8.50 -10.48 10.07
C SER A 174 -7.08 -9.91 10.10
N LEU A 175 -6.25 -10.40 11.04
CA LEU A 175 -4.83 -10.04 11.06
C LEU A 175 -4.11 -10.47 9.76
N ASP A 176 -4.51 -11.61 9.17
CA ASP A 176 -3.90 -12.06 7.92
C ASP A 176 -4.25 -11.14 6.75
N HIS A 177 -5.47 -10.59 6.70
CA HIS A 177 -5.79 -9.54 5.73
C HIS A 177 -4.90 -8.30 5.90
N LEU A 178 -4.63 -7.87 7.14
CA LEU A 178 -3.72 -6.76 7.42
C LEU A 178 -2.28 -7.08 6.99
N ARG A 179 -1.81 -8.31 7.25
CA ARG A 179 -0.50 -8.80 6.77
C ARG A 179 -0.41 -8.72 5.25
N ASP A 180 -1.44 -9.18 4.53
CA ASP A 180 -1.48 -9.13 3.07
C ASP A 180 -1.43 -7.70 2.54
N PHE A 181 -2.17 -6.77 3.16
CA PHE A 181 -2.15 -5.36 2.76
C PHE A 181 -0.77 -4.73 3.00
N VAL A 182 -0.17 -4.97 4.16
CA VAL A 182 1.18 -4.48 4.47
C VAL A 182 2.22 -5.08 3.54
N ALA A 183 2.13 -6.39 3.24
CA ALA A 183 3.00 -7.06 2.28
C ALA A 183 2.87 -6.46 0.88
N ALA A 184 1.66 -6.12 0.42
CA ALA A 184 1.46 -5.46 -0.87
C ALA A 184 2.09 -4.07 -0.93
N ILE A 185 2.02 -3.28 0.15
CA ILE A 185 2.68 -1.97 0.20
C ILE A 185 4.21 -2.13 0.22
N ILE A 186 4.73 -3.11 0.97
CA ILE A 186 6.16 -3.42 0.99
C ILE A 186 6.62 -3.82 -0.41
N ALA A 187 5.91 -4.74 -1.07
CA ALA A 187 6.21 -5.19 -2.42
C ALA A 187 6.22 -4.02 -3.42
N PHE A 188 5.25 -3.10 -3.33
CA PHE A 188 5.25 -1.88 -4.14
C PHE A 188 6.56 -1.08 -4.00
N TRP A 189 7.00 -0.83 -2.77
CA TRP A 189 8.22 -0.04 -2.53
C TRP A 189 9.49 -0.80 -2.91
N GLU A 190 9.52 -2.13 -2.79
CA GLU A 190 10.63 -2.96 -3.27
C GLU A 190 10.72 -2.98 -4.81
N ASP A 191 9.58 -3.02 -5.49
CA ASP A 191 9.50 -2.91 -6.94
C ASP A 191 9.96 -1.51 -7.40
N ALA A 192 9.52 -0.45 -6.73
CA ALA A 192 9.98 0.91 -6.97
C ALA A 192 11.49 1.08 -6.74
N GLU A 193 12.03 0.49 -5.67
CA GLU A 193 13.47 0.46 -5.42
C GLU A 193 14.22 -0.28 -6.54
N THR A 194 13.67 -1.39 -7.04
CA THR A 194 14.26 -2.13 -8.16
C THR A 194 14.39 -1.23 -9.40
N ILE A 195 13.33 -0.50 -9.76
CA ILE A 195 13.35 0.46 -10.88
C ILE A 195 14.39 1.56 -10.61
N TYR A 196 14.45 2.11 -9.40
CA TYR A 196 15.46 3.09 -9.02
C TYR A 196 16.88 2.57 -9.21
N LEU A 197 17.19 1.37 -8.72
CA LEU A 197 18.51 0.76 -8.87
C LEU A 197 18.87 0.54 -10.34
N GLU A 198 17.94 0.09 -11.17
CA GLU A 198 18.12 -0.02 -12.63
C GLU A 198 18.39 1.34 -13.29
N SER A 199 17.80 2.40 -12.75
CA SER A 199 17.91 3.76 -13.28
C SER A 199 19.20 4.48 -12.93
N LEU A 200 20.07 3.90 -12.10
CA LEU A 200 21.36 4.50 -11.75
C LEU A 200 22.34 4.49 -12.93
N ASP A 201 22.90 5.66 -13.28
CA ASP A 201 23.91 5.81 -14.35
C ASP A 201 25.17 4.98 -14.07
N ARG A 202 25.63 4.98 -12.82
CA ARG A 202 26.80 4.22 -12.35
C ARG A 202 26.36 3.30 -11.22
N LYS A 203 26.47 2.00 -11.45
CA LYS A 203 26.11 0.96 -10.47
C LYS A 203 27.39 0.41 -9.85
N HIS A 204 27.44 0.38 -8.52
CA HIS A 204 28.46 -0.38 -7.79
C HIS A 204 28.26 -1.89 -8.04
N GLU A 205 29.32 -2.70 -7.94
CA GLU A 205 29.27 -4.15 -8.16
C GLU A 205 28.18 -4.83 -7.32
N ASN A 206 28.05 -4.42 -6.05
CA ASN A 206 26.98 -4.88 -5.15
C ASN A 206 25.56 -4.61 -5.70
N VAL A 207 25.33 -3.47 -6.36
CA VAL A 207 24.02 -3.14 -6.96
C VAL A 207 23.77 -4.05 -8.16
N VAL A 208 24.80 -4.30 -8.99
CA VAL A 208 24.70 -5.22 -10.14
C VAL A 208 24.39 -6.63 -9.67
N ALA A 209 25.09 -7.11 -8.63
CA ALA A 209 24.84 -8.42 -8.02
C ALA A 209 23.44 -8.51 -7.42
N GLU A 210 22.96 -7.47 -6.75
CA GLU A 210 21.62 -7.42 -6.19
C GLU A 210 20.53 -7.51 -7.27
N LEU A 211 20.64 -6.71 -8.34
CA LEU A 211 19.71 -6.77 -9.47
C LEU A 211 19.70 -8.16 -10.12
N ALA A 212 20.87 -8.79 -10.27
CA ALA A 212 20.96 -10.16 -10.78
C ALA A 212 20.24 -11.16 -9.86
N ARG A 213 20.37 -11.03 -8.54
CA ARG A 213 19.63 -11.86 -7.57
C ARG A 213 18.12 -11.66 -7.68
N ARG A 214 17.65 -10.41 -7.78
CA ARG A 214 16.21 -10.10 -7.92
C ARG A 214 15.61 -10.71 -9.19
N ARG A 215 16.33 -10.63 -10.32
CA ARG A 215 15.92 -11.29 -11.58
C ARG A 215 15.86 -12.81 -11.44
N ALA A 216 16.88 -13.41 -10.83
CA ALA A 216 16.91 -14.87 -10.60
C ALA A 216 15.79 -15.34 -9.66
N ALA A 217 15.38 -14.51 -8.71
CA ALA A 217 14.25 -14.77 -7.82
C ALA A 217 12.87 -14.57 -8.47
N GLY A 218 12.80 -14.20 -9.76
CA GLY A 218 11.54 -13.94 -10.45
C GLY A 218 10.80 -12.71 -9.95
N ARG A 219 11.50 -11.72 -9.38
CA ARG A 219 10.89 -10.44 -9.02
C ARG A 219 10.31 -9.79 -10.27
N TRP A 220 9.24 -9.03 -10.08
CA TRP A 220 8.61 -8.30 -11.16
C TRP A 220 9.51 -7.19 -11.67
N PHE A 221 9.52 -7.02 -12.99
CA PHE A 221 10.14 -5.89 -13.66
C PHE A 221 9.09 -5.26 -14.56
N PRO A 222 9.05 -3.92 -14.67
CA PRO A 222 8.10 -3.30 -15.57
C PRO A 222 8.32 -3.76 -17.00
N PRO A 223 7.24 -3.93 -17.78
CA PRO A 223 7.37 -4.11 -19.22
C PRO A 223 8.10 -2.90 -19.80
N VAL A 224 8.97 -3.13 -20.78
CA VAL A 224 9.72 -2.08 -21.46
C VAL A 224 8.74 -1.02 -21.97
N ALA A 225 9.00 0.25 -21.67
CA ALA A 225 8.19 1.33 -22.23
C ALA A 225 8.23 1.20 -23.76
N MET A 226 7.06 1.04 -24.38
CA MET A 226 6.92 1.20 -25.82
C MET A 226 7.33 2.64 -26.13
N GLU A 227 8.40 2.82 -26.91
CA GLU A 227 8.82 4.14 -27.40
C GLU A 227 7.63 4.85 -28.04
N GLY A 228 7.19 5.95 -27.42
CA GLY A 228 5.93 6.57 -27.79
C GLY A 228 5.69 7.91 -27.10
N ASN A 229 6.62 8.86 -27.26
CA ASN A 229 6.36 10.09 -28.00
C ASN A 229 7.64 10.95 -27.96
N ASP A 230 8.44 10.85 -29.03
CA ASP A 230 9.34 11.92 -29.41
C ASP A 230 8.46 13.17 -29.62
N ALA A 231 8.30 13.99 -28.59
CA ALA A 231 7.81 15.35 -28.74
C ALA A 231 8.92 16.12 -29.46
N GLY A 232 8.85 16.03 -30.78
CA GLY A 232 9.82 16.55 -31.71
C GLY A 232 10.08 18.03 -31.54
N GLY A 233 11.29 18.38 -31.96
CA GLY A 233 11.51 19.61 -32.70
C GLY A 233 11.94 20.79 -31.85
N ARG A 234 13.27 20.93 -31.72
CA ARG A 234 13.89 22.25 -31.83
C ARG A 234 13.29 22.98 -33.03
N ARG A 235 12.69 24.14 -32.79
CA ARG A 235 12.80 25.36 -33.60
C ARG A 235 12.30 26.53 -32.76
#